data_AF-A0A5P6VQH0-F1
#
_entry.id   AF-A0A5P6VQH0-F1
#
_cell.length_a   1.000
_cell.length_b   1.000
_cell.length_c   1.000
_cell.angle_alpha   90.00
_cell.angle_beta   90.00
_cell.angle_gamma   90.00
#
_symmetry.space_group_name_H-M   'P 1'
#
loop_
_entity.id
_entity.type
_entity.pdbx_description
1 polymer ?
#
loop_
_entity_poly.entity_id
_entity_poly.type
_entity_poly.pdbx_seq_one_letter_code
_entity_poly.pdbx_strand_id
1 'polypeptide(L)'
;MLKLKTYMEQVRECTDIAVYCYPIYDTDKRYYEASDFSDDPWIIINIAKNEIYARHGYIFTDPDLYDFFMGQLWYVPTVEAEDFDDSVFNEYERANLQLVSQLDKH
;
A
#
# COMPACT_ATOMS: atom_id res chain seq x y z
N MET A 1 1.43 -7.32 -11.55
CA MET A 1 2.39 -6.29 -12.01
C MET A 1 1.92 -5.45 -13.22
N LEU A 2 1.56 -6.02 -14.38
CA LEU A 2 1.16 -5.24 -15.58
C LEU A 2 -0.04 -4.31 -15.34
N LYS A 3 -1.06 -4.77 -14.61
CA LYS A 3 -2.27 -3.98 -14.30
C LYS A 3 -1.98 -2.73 -13.44
N LEU A 4 -1.00 -2.80 -12.54
CA LEU A 4 -0.62 -1.70 -11.67
C LEU A 4 0.10 -0.59 -12.44
N LYS A 5 1.13 -0.96 -13.21
CA LYS A 5 1.89 0.00 -14.03
C LYS A 5 0.97 0.75 -14.99
N THR A 6 0.07 0.04 -15.66
CA THR A 6 -0.93 0.66 -16.54
C THR A 6 -1.84 1.62 -15.79
N TYR A 7 -2.33 1.26 -14.60
CA TYR A 7 -3.15 2.15 -13.78
C TYR A 7 -2.36 3.42 -13.38
N MET A 8 -1.11 3.28 -12.96
CA MET A 8 -0.28 4.43 -12.57
C MET A 8 0.00 5.37 -13.73
N GLU A 9 0.31 4.83 -14.91
CA GLU A 9 0.59 5.63 -16.10
C GLU A 9 -0.67 6.29 -16.68
N GLN A 10 -1.80 5.57 -16.73
CA GLN A 10 -2.99 6.03 -17.44
C GLN A 10 -4.00 6.79 -16.56
N VAL A 11 -4.09 6.43 -15.27
CA VAL A 11 -5.10 7.01 -14.35
C VAL A 11 -4.46 8.03 -13.43
N ARG A 12 -3.27 7.73 -12.88
CA ARG A 12 -2.53 8.64 -11.99
C ARG A 12 -1.54 9.53 -12.72
N GLU A 13 -1.40 9.37 -14.05
CA GLU A 13 -0.49 10.13 -14.92
C GLU A 13 0.98 10.09 -14.46
N CYS A 14 1.36 9.06 -13.70
CA CYS A 14 2.72 8.83 -13.22
C CYS A 14 3.50 8.01 -14.24
N THR A 15 4.35 8.68 -15.01
CA THR A 15 5.11 8.08 -16.12
C THR A 15 6.61 8.00 -15.86
N ASP A 16 7.08 8.56 -14.75
CA ASP A 16 8.47 8.54 -14.32
C ASP A 16 8.71 7.43 -13.27
N ILE A 17 9.86 7.50 -12.59
CA ILE A 17 10.22 6.53 -11.55
C ILE A 17 9.47 6.73 -10.23
N ALA A 18 8.61 7.75 -10.11
CA ALA A 18 7.94 8.07 -8.84
C ALA A 18 7.11 6.90 -8.31
N VAL A 19 6.56 6.06 -9.21
CA VAL A 19 5.85 4.81 -8.88
C VAL A 19 6.67 3.82 -8.05
N TYR A 20 8.00 3.91 -8.10
CA TYR A 20 8.92 3.08 -7.31
C TYR A 20 9.54 3.84 -6.14
N CYS A 21 9.60 5.17 -6.21
CA CYS A 21 10.27 6.00 -5.22
C CYS A 21 9.38 6.38 -4.04
N TYR A 22 8.05 6.37 -4.22
CA TYR A 22 7.11 6.85 -3.22
C TYR A 22 5.97 5.86 -2.99
N PRO A 23 5.43 5.80 -1.76
CA PRO A 23 4.14 5.19 -1.49
C PRO A 23 3.05 5.80 -2.38
N ILE A 24 2.05 5.00 -2.76
CA ILE A 24 0.92 5.42 -3.61
C ILE A 24 0.03 6.39 -2.85
N TYR A 25 -0.16 6.16 -1.55
CA TYR A 25 -1.03 6.95 -0.70
C TYR A 25 -0.26 7.50 0.50
N ASP A 26 -0.67 8.65 1.02
CA ASP A 26 -0.15 9.23 2.25
C ASP A 26 -0.95 8.69 3.47
N THR A 27 -1.09 7.37 3.56
CA THR A 27 -1.85 6.68 4.63
C THR A 27 -1.30 6.94 6.03
N ASP A 28 -0.06 7.42 6.13
CA ASP A 28 0.63 7.81 7.35
C ASP A 28 0.40 9.26 7.78
N LYS A 29 -0.17 10.11 6.92
CA LYS A 29 -0.23 11.58 7.15
C LYS A 29 -1.63 12.17 7.12
N ARG A 30 -2.62 11.50 6.52
CA ARG A 30 -3.98 12.05 6.38
C ARG A 30 -5.05 10.98 6.44
N TYR A 31 -6.26 11.40 6.80
CA TYR A 31 -7.45 10.57 6.72
C TYR A 31 -7.96 10.50 5.29
N TYR A 32 -8.31 9.29 4.85
CA TYR A 32 -9.01 9.05 3.59
C TYR A 32 -10.49 8.76 3.84
N GLU A 33 -11.29 8.94 2.80
CA GLU A 33 -12.70 8.57 2.74
C GLU A 33 -12.93 7.50 1.66
N ALA A 34 -14.06 6.79 1.71
CA ALA A 34 -14.37 5.75 0.73
C ALA A 34 -14.43 6.28 -0.72
N SER A 35 -14.78 7.55 -0.91
CA SER A 35 -14.78 8.22 -2.22
C SER A 35 -13.38 8.40 -2.80
N ASP A 36 -12.33 8.46 -1.98
CA ASP A 36 -10.95 8.57 -2.50
C ASP A 36 -10.50 7.30 -3.23
N PHE A 37 -11.19 6.18 -2.99
CA PHE A 37 -10.91 4.86 -3.56
C PHE A 37 -12.00 4.37 -4.53
N SER A 38 -13.04 5.17 -4.82
CA SER A 38 -14.23 4.66 -5.54
C SER A 38 -13.93 4.21 -6.98
N ASP A 39 -12.94 4.84 -7.61
CA ASP A 39 -12.50 4.53 -8.98
C ASP A 39 -11.27 3.61 -9.00
N ASP A 40 -10.77 3.23 -7.81
CA ASP A 40 -9.56 2.43 -7.69
C ASP A 40 -9.88 0.95 -7.86
N PRO A 41 -9.18 0.23 -8.76
CA PRO A 41 -9.37 -1.20 -8.89
C PRO A 41 -8.89 -1.90 -7.62
N TRP A 42 -9.47 -3.06 -7.34
CA TRP A 42 -9.21 -3.83 -6.11
C TRP A 42 -7.72 -4.02 -5.80
N ILE A 43 -6.88 -4.19 -6.83
CA ILE A 43 -5.42 -4.37 -6.67
C ILE A 43 -4.76 -3.14 -6.03
N ILE A 44 -5.26 -1.94 -6.31
CA ILE A 44 -4.75 -0.69 -5.73
C ILE A 44 -5.19 -0.58 -4.27
N ILE A 45 -6.42 -0.97 -3.97
CA ILE A 45 -6.93 -1.01 -2.59
C ILE A 45 -6.11 -2.02 -1.76
N ASN A 46 -5.81 -3.19 -2.33
CA ASN A 46 -4.99 -4.20 -1.70
C ASN A 46 -3.55 -3.71 -1.47
N ILE A 47 -2.94 -3.01 -2.44
CA ILE A 47 -1.62 -2.40 -2.24
C ILE A 47 -1.69 -1.30 -1.17
N ALA A 48 -2.69 -0.42 -1.18
CA ALA A 48 -2.84 0.67 -0.21
C ALA A 48 -2.92 0.15 1.23
N LYS A 49 -3.60 -0.99 1.43
CA LYS A 49 -3.64 -1.70 2.71
C LYS A 49 -2.26 -2.21 3.11
N ASN A 50 -1.60 -2.93 2.22
CA ASN A 50 -0.30 -3.54 2.51
C ASN A 50 0.83 -2.50 2.61
N GLU A 51 0.69 -1.34 1.99
CA GLU A 51 1.61 -0.22 2.10
C GLU A 51 1.76 0.27 3.55
N ILE A 52 0.67 0.24 4.33
CA ILE A 52 0.70 0.58 5.76
C ILE A 52 1.65 -0.36 6.50
N TYR A 53 1.61 -1.66 6.22
CA TYR A 53 2.53 -2.64 6.81
C TYR A 53 3.96 -2.46 6.29
N ALA A 54 4.11 -2.23 4.98
CA ALA A 54 5.41 -2.05 4.34
C ALA A 54 6.19 -0.84 4.90
N ARG A 55 5.49 0.24 5.28
CA ARG A 55 6.09 1.42 5.92
C ARG A 55 6.80 1.11 7.24
N HIS A 56 6.37 0.05 7.93
CA HIS A 56 6.96 -0.44 9.18
C HIS A 56 7.85 -1.68 8.98
N GLY A 57 8.21 -1.97 7.73
CA GLY A 57 9.16 -3.02 7.39
C GLY A 57 8.63 -4.45 7.48
N TYR A 58 7.30 -4.64 7.45
CA TYR A 58 6.67 -5.95 7.41
C TYR A 58 7.14 -6.77 6.19
N ILE A 59 7.66 -7.97 6.44
CA ILE A 59 8.11 -8.90 5.40
C ILE A 59 6.91 -9.73 4.92
N PHE A 60 6.55 -9.52 3.65
CA PHE A 60 5.42 -10.23 3.03
C PHE A 60 5.73 -11.69 2.73
N THR A 61 4.82 -12.57 3.12
CA THR A 61 4.85 -14.00 2.77
C THR A 61 4.07 -14.33 1.50
N ASP A 62 3.13 -13.46 1.12
CA ASP A 62 2.45 -13.52 -0.17
C ASP A 62 3.44 -13.17 -1.30
N PRO A 63 3.67 -14.07 -2.29
CA PRO A 63 4.67 -13.85 -3.32
C PRO A 63 4.42 -12.61 -4.18
N ASP A 64 3.15 -12.29 -4.48
CA ASP A 64 2.81 -11.14 -5.34
C ASP A 64 3.08 -9.82 -4.61
N LEU A 65 2.76 -9.74 -3.31
CA LEU A 65 3.08 -8.59 -2.47
C LEU A 65 4.59 -8.48 -2.20
N TYR A 66 5.26 -9.59 -1.94
CA TYR A 66 6.70 -9.62 -1.75
C TYR A 66 7.43 -9.08 -2.97
N ASP A 67 7.16 -9.64 -4.16
CA ASP A 67 7.78 -9.20 -5.41
C ASP A 67 7.45 -7.73 -5.72
N PHE A 68 6.24 -7.28 -5.39
CA PHE A 68 5.84 -5.89 -5.58
C PHE A 68 6.61 -4.92 -4.67
N PHE A 69 6.62 -5.16 -3.36
CA PHE A 69 7.25 -4.27 -2.39
C PHE A 69 8.78 -4.31 -2.45
N MET A 70 9.38 -5.46 -2.76
CA MET A 70 10.82 -5.56 -3.02
C MET A 70 11.28 -4.71 -4.22
N GLY A 71 10.38 -4.36 -5.13
CA GLY A 71 10.64 -3.41 -6.22
C GLY A 71 10.52 -1.94 -5.82
N GLN A 72 10.10 -1.62 -4.60
CA GLN A 72 9.91 -0.26 -4.11
C GLN A 72 11.19 0.25 -3.44
N LEU A 73 11.70 1.39 -3.90
CA LEU A 73 12.95 1.98 -3.40
C LEU A 73 12.83 2.54 -1.98
N TRP A 74 11.61 2.80 -1.52
CA TRP A 74 11.32 3.31 -0.18
C TRP A 74 11.08 2.19 0.85
N TYR A 75 10.87 0.95 0.40
CA TYR A 75 10.54 -0.17 1.27
C TYR A 75 11.80 -0.81 1.86
N VAL A 76 11.80 -1.02 3.18
CA VAL A 76 12.92 -1.63 3.91
C VAL A 76 12.38 -2.81 4.74
N PRO A 77 12.52 -4.07 4.25
CA PRO A 77 12.06 -5.26 4.99
C PRO A 77 12.90 -5.50 6.24
N THR A 78 12.27 -5.49 7.42
CA THR A 78 12.97 -5.62 8.72
C THR A 78 12.28 -6.50 9.75
N VAL A 79 10.97 -6.77 9.63
CA VAL A 79 10.17 -7.49 10.63
C VAL A 79 9.42 -8.63 9.97
N GLU A 80 9.68 -9.86 10.43
CA GLU A 80 8.95 -11.05 9.98
C GLU A 80 7.47 -10.98 10.39
N ALA A 81 6.61 -11.67 9.64
CA ALA A 81 5.17 -11.62 9.85
C ALA A 81 4.75 -12.07 11.27
N GLU A 82 5.45 -13.06 11.84
CA GLU A 82 5.17 -13.60 13.17
C GLU A 82 5.55 -12.64 14.31
N ASP A 83 6.48 -11.72 14.06
CA ASP A 83 7.02 -10.77 15.04
C ASP A 83 6.44 -9.35 14.89
N PHE A 84 5.54 -9.14 13.91
CA PHE A 84 4.99 -7.83 13.65
C PHE A 84 3.99 -7.38 14.72
N ASP A 85 4.25 -6.23 15.33
CA ASP A 85 3.38 -5.59 16.31
C ASP A 85 2.58 -4.46 15.66
N ASP A 86 1.25 -4.59 15.61
CA ASP A 86 0.36 -3.58 15.02
C ASP A 86 0.23 -2.30 15.86
N SER A 87 0.80 -2.29 17.07
CA SER A 87 0.82 -1.10 17.93
C SER A 87 1.66 0.05 17.33
N VAL A 88 2.56 -0.26 16.40
CA VAL A 88 3.43 0.71 15.70
C VAL A 88 2.65 1.70 14.83
N PHE A 89 1.44 1.34 14.42
CA PHE A 89 0.62 2.21 13.58
C PHE A 89 0.25 3.51 14.29
N ASN A 90 0.25 4.60 13.55
CA ASN A 90 -0.23 5.89 14.04
C ASN A 90 -1.77 6.01 13.91
N GLU A 91 -2.34 7.15 14.29
CA GLU A 91 -3.79 7.37 14.21
C GLU A 91 -4.36 7.35 12.78
N TYR A 92 -3.62 7.91 11.81
CA TYR A 92 -4.00 7.92 10.40
C TYR A 92 -3.94 6.51 9.83
N GLU A 93 -2.87 5.78 10.11
CA GLU A 93 -2.67 4.41 9.63
C GLU A 93 -3.76 3.48 10.16
N ARG A 94 -4.10 3.57 11.45
CA ARG A 94 -5.20 2.78 12.03
C ARG A 94 -6.55 3.09 11.38
N ALA A 95 -6.88 4.36 11.21
CA ALA A 95 -8.15 4.76 10.59
C ALA A 95 -8.21 4.34 9.11
N ASN A 96 -7.13 4.56 8.37
CA ASN A 96 -7.03 4.20 6.96
C ASN A 96 -7.03 2.68 6.78
N LEU A 97 -6.32 1.93 7.63
CA LEU A 97 -6.32 0.47 7.63
C LEU A 97 -7.73 -0.08 7.83
N GLN A 98 -8.50 0.49 8.76
CA GLN A 98 -9.89 0.12 8.96
C GLN A 98 -10.73 0.38 7.70
N LEU A 99 -10.58 1.55 7.09
CA LEU A 99 -11.30 1.93 5.87
C LEU A 99 -10.95 0.98 4.71
N VAL A 100 -9.66 0.86 4.36
CA VAL A 100 -9.24 0.06 3.21
C VAL A 100 -9.53 -1.43 3.43
N SER A 101 -9.50 -1.93 4.66
CA SER A 101 -9.90 -3.32 4.96
C SER A 101 -11.39 -3.57 4.71
N GLN A 102 -12.26 -2.55 4.81
CA GLN A 102 -13.68 -2.67 4.44
C GLN A 102 -13.90 -2.64 2.92
N LEU A 103 -13.00 -1.98 2.20
CA LEU A 103 -13.04 -1.84 0.74
C LEU A 103 -12.37 -3.01 0.03
N ASP A 104 -11.37 -3.63 0.65
CA ASP A 104 -10.64 -4.81 0.18
C ASP A 104 -11.52 -6.08 0.31
N LYS A 105 -12.40 -6.29 -0.68
CA LYS A 105 -13.39 -7.38 -0.72
C LYS A 105 -12.89 -8.66 -1.41
N HIS A 106 -11.59 -8.90 -1.42
CA HIS A 106 -11.00 -10.07 -2.07
C HIS A 106 -10.95 -11.30 -1.15
#